data_AF-A0A497ADM2-F1
#
_entry.id   AF-A0A497ADM2-F1
#
_cell.length_a   1.000
_cell.length_b   1.000
_cell.length_c   1.000
_cell.angle_alpha   90.00
_cell.angle_beta   90.00
_cell.angle_gamma   90.00
#
_symmetry.space_group_name_H-M   'P 1'
#
loop_
_entity.id
_entity.type
_entity.pdbx_description
1 polymer ?
#
loop_
_entity_poly.entity_id
_entity_poly.type
_entity_poly.pdbx_seq_one_letter_code
_entity_poly.pdbx_strand_id
1 'polypeptide(L)'
;MMKNSVDSLDAALEATIRGVIGKPEGDIYKSDLQRLTNLATPEKNISDLICLEYATGLTEIRFGHTRISDISPLANLTNLERLSLHHNQISDIEPLVNNPGLSQGDEVYLRNNPLSDTSVNTYVPQLEARGVHVDY
;
A
#
# COMPACT_ATOMS: atom_id res chain seq x y z
N MET A 1 -27.76 10.29 7.99
CA MET A 1 -26.45 10.68 8.57
C MET A 1 -25.40 9.96 7.76
N MET A 2 -24.43 10.68 7.18
CA MET A 2 -23.35 10.03 6.42
C MET A 2 -22.55 9.14 7.39
N LYS A 3 -22.48 7.85 7.10
CA LYS A 3 -21.61 6.95 7.86
C LYS A 3 -20.17 7.41 7.62
N ASN A 4 -19.48 7.77 8.70
CA ASN A 4 -18.04 8.04 8.68
C ASN A 4 -17.21 6.74 8.77
N SER A 5 -17.88 5.58 8.82
CA SER A 5 -17.24 4.27 8.76
C SER A 5 -16.72 3.98 7.37
N VAL A 6 -15.63 3.23 7.30
CA VAL A 6 -15.19 2.59 6.07
C VAL A 6 -16.00 1.31 5.92
N ASP A 7 -16.74 1.21 4.82
CA ASP A 7 -17.56 0.03 4.50
C ASP A 7 -16.84 -0.81 3.42
N SER A 8 -17.13 -2.12 3.37
CA SER A 8 -16.64 -3.07 2.34
C SER A 8 -15.11 -3.26 2.25
N LEU A 9 -14.47 -3.57 3.38
CA LEU A 9 -13.05 -3.92 3.43
C LEU A 9 -12.79 -5.34 2.95
N ASP A 10 -11.63 -5.55 2.34
CA ASP A 10 -11.03 -6.88 2.25
C ASP A 10 -10.88 -7.46 3.68
N ALA A 11 -11.39 -8.66 3.92
CA ALA A 11 -11.45 -9.22 5.27
C ALA A 11 -10.06 -9.46 5.89
N ALA A 12 -9.04 -9.77 5.07
CA ALA A 12 -7.67 -9.95 5.54
C ALA A 12 -7.01 -8.60 5.86
N LEU A 13 -7.28 -7.58 5.04
CA LEU A 13 -6.87 -6.21 5.34
C LEU A 13 -7.54 -5.68 6.60
N GLU A 14 -8.86 -5.91 6.76
CA GLU A 14 -9.60 -5.53 7.95
C GLU A 14 -9.02 -6.21 9.20
N ALA A 15 -8.76 -7.51 9.16
CA ALA A 15 -8.14 -8.24 10.27
C ALA A 15 -6.76 -7.65 10.63
N THR A 16 -5.96 -7.31 9.62
CA THR A 16 -4.66 -6.65 9.81
C THR A 16 -4.83 -5.29 10.51
N ILE A 17 -5.72 -4.43 10.01
CA ILE A 17 -5.99 -3.10 10.58
C ILE A 17 -6.48 -3.24 12.02
N ARG A 18 -7.47 -4.12 12.29
CA ARG A 18 -8.02 -4.36 13.62
C ARG A 18 -6.97 -4.80 14.62
N GLY A 19 -6.03 -5.66 14.21
CA GLY A 19 -4.90 -6.07 15.01
C GLY A 19 -4.00 -4.89 15.41
N VAL A 20 -3.73 -3.98 14.47
CA VAL A 20 -2.87 -2.81 14.71
C VAL A 20 -3.56 -1.75 15.58
N ILE A 21 -4.85 -1.46 15.33
CA ILE A 21 -5.59 -0.45 16.11
C ILE A 21 -6.14 -0.98 17.45
N GLY A 22 -5.99 -2.27 17.74
CA GLY A 22 -6.50 -2.89 18.97
C GLY A 22 -8.02 -2.89 19.07
N LYS A 23 -8.72 -2.97 17.93
CA LYS A 23 -10.19 -2.85 17.84
C LYS A 23 -10.81 -4.07 17.16
N PRO A 24 -11.09 -5.15 17.91
CA PRO A 24 -11.52 -6.43 17.31
C PRO A 24 -12.92 -6.38 16.70
N GLU A 25 -13.77 -5.44 17.12
CA GLU A 25 -15.16 -5.32 16.66
C GLU A 25 -15.60 -3.86 16.50
N GLY A 26 -16.79 -3.66 15.93
CA GLY A 26 -17.35 -2.34 15.64
C GLY A 26 -16.73 -1.67 14.41
N ASP A 27 -17.26 -0.50 14.06
CA ASP A 27 -16.90 0.21 12.83
C ASP A 27 -15.43 0.66 12.84
N ILE A 28 -14.74 0.61 11.71
CA ILE A 28 -13.45 1.27 11.50
C ILE A 28 -13.72 2.65 10.89
N TYR A 29 -13.20 3.71 11.51
CA TYR A 29 -13.38 5.08 11.03
C TYR A 29 -12.13 5.57 10.30
N LYS A 30 -12.29 6.58 9.44
CA LYS A 30 -11.15 7.26 8.79
C LYS A 30 -10.10 7.75 9.80
N SER A 31 -10.54 8.24 10.95
CA SER A 31 -9.67 8.68 12.05
C SER A 31 -8.87 7.55 12.71
N ASP A 32 -9.32 6.30 12.57
CA ASP A 32 -8.56 5.13 13.01
C ASP A 32 -7.42 4.89 12.02
N LEU A 33 -7.71 4.98 10.71
CA LEU A 33 -6.73 4.81 9.63
C LEU A 33 -5.66 5.90 9.60
N GLN A 34 -6.03 7.16 9.82
CA GLN A 34 -5.10 8.29 9.85
C GLN A 34 -4.01 8.17 10.91
N ARG A 35 -4.21 7.32 11.93
CA ARG A 35 -3.23 7.07 13.01
C ARG A 35 -2.25 5.94 12.69
N LEU A 36 -2.48 5.18 11.63
CA LEU A 36 -1.61 4.08 11.24
C LEU A 36 -0.28 4.64 10.71
N THR A 37 0.84 4.16 11.27
CA THR A 37 2.19 4.49 10.80
C THR A 37 2.86 3.31 10.09
N ASN A 38 2.58 2.09 10.52
CA ASN A 38 3.15 0.87 9.96
C ASN A 38 2.04 -0.18 9.81
N LEU A 39 1.99 -0.85 8.66
CA LEU A 39 1.14 -2.01 8.44
C LEU A 39 2.00 -3.17 7.94
N ALA A 40 1.95 -4.29 8.66
CA ALA A 40 2.54 -5.54 8.23
C ALA A 40 1.52 -6.64 8.49
N THR A 41 1.42 -7.59 7.56
CA THR A 41 0.44 -8.66 7.67
C THR A 41 1.09 -10.04 7.56
N PRO A 42 0.67 -11.02 8.37
CA PRO A 42 0.90 -12.43 8.08
C PRO A 42 -0.14 -13.02 7.10
N GLU A 43 -1.20 -12.27 6.79
CA GLU A 43 -2.30 -12.73 5.94
C GLU A 43 -1.85 -12.91 4.49
N LYS A 44 -2.33 -13.98 3.83
CA LYS A 44 -1.88 -14.36 2.47
C LYS A 44 -2.87 -13.98 1.36
N ASN A 45 -3.99 -13.35 1.73
CA ASN A 45 -5.15 -13.20 0.84
C ASN A 45 -5.66 -11.77 0.71
N ILE A 46 -4.85 -10.77 1.11
CA ILE A 46 -5.19 -9.37 0.81
C ILE A 46 -5.20 -9.21 -0.72
N SER A 47 -6.33 -8.75 -1.25
CA SER A 47 -6.54 -8.54 -2.68
C SER A 47 -6.96 -7.11 -3.01
N ASP A 48 -7.59 -6.43 -2.06
CA ASP A 48 -8.06 -5.06 -2.21
C ASP A 48 -7.48 -4.17 -1.11
N LEU A 49 -6.99 -2.99 -1.51
CA LEU A 49 -6.38 -1.98 -0.66
C LEU A 49 -7.30 -0.77 -0.41
N ILE A 50 -8.57 -0.83 -0.84
CA ILE A 50 -9.58 0.18 -0.55
C ILE A 50 -9.51 0.57 0.93
N CYS A 51 -9.66 1.86 1.19
CA CYS A 51 -9.52 2.58 2.45
C CYS A 51 -8.12 3.03 2.82
N LEU A 52 -7.06 2.40 2.28
CA LEU A 52 -5.70 2.81 2.63
C LEU A 52 -5.39 4.22 2.16
N GLU A 53 -6.14 4.79 1.21
CA GLU A 53 -6.06 6.19 0.82
C GLU A 53 -6.33 7.17 1.98
N TYR A 54 -7.00 6.72 3.05
CA TYR A 54 -7.23 7.51 4.26
C TYR A 54 -6.11 7.36 5.31
N ALA A 55 -5.22 6.38 5.15
CA ALA A 55 -4.14 6.09 6.08
C ALA A 55 -2.90 6.97 5.82
N THR A 56 -3.12 8.29 5.81
CA THR A 56 -2.13 9.30 5.40
C THR A 56 -0.88 9.37 6.29
N GLY A 57 -0.92 8.75 7.48
CA GLY A 57 0.22 8.64 8.39
C GLY A 57 1.16 7.47 8.08
N LEU A 58 0.84 6.60 7.11
CA LEU A 58 1.63 5.42 6.81
C LEU A 58 3.01 5.77 6.29
N THR A 59 4.01 5.16 6.91
CA THR A 59 5.43 5.21 6.55
C THR A 59 5.95 3.88 6.04
N GLU A 60 5.32 2.78 6.45
CA GLU A 60 5.75 1.44 6.06
C GLU A 60 4.57 0.52 5.79
N ILE A 61 4.63 -0.20 4.67
CA ILE A 61 3.70 -1.28 4.32
C ILE A 61 4.52 -2.54 3.98
N ARG A 62 4.20 -3.67 4.63
CA ARG A 62 4.76 -4.99 4.31
C ARG A 62 3.63 -5.98 4.02
N PHE A 63 3.21 -6.03 2.77
CA PHE A 63 2.18 -6.94 2.24
C PHE A 63 2.76 -7.88 1.18
N GLY A 64 3.86 -8.55 1.52
CA GLY A 64 4.42 -9.58 0.66
C GLY A 64 3.58 -10.87 0.67
N HIS A 65 3.63 -11.64 -0.41
CA HIS A 65 2.92 -12.93 -0.53
C HIS A 65 1.40 -12.84 -0.35
N THR A 66 0.77 -11.81 -0.94
CA THR A 66 -0.69 -11.68 -0.97
C THR A 66 -1.22 -11.82 -2.40
N ARG A 67 -2.29 -11.11 -2.75
CA ARG A 67 -2.95 -11.17 -4.06
C ARG A 67 -3.29 -9.78 -4.58
N ILE A 68 -2.54 -8.77 -4.14
CA ILE A 68 -2.74 -7.37 -4.54
C ILE A 68 -2.42 -7.24 -6.03
N SER A 69 -3.31 -6.62 -6.79
CA SER A 69 -3.08 -6.26 -8.19
C SER A 69 -3.23 -4.76 -8.44
N ASP A 70 -4.14 -4.11 -7.71
CA ASP A 70 -4.34 -2.66 -7.75
C ASP A 70 -3.70 -1.99 -6.52
N ILE A 71 -2.80 -1.04 -6.79
CA ILE A 71 -2.12 -0.23 -5.77
C ILE A 71 -2.49 1.25 -5.87
N SER A 72 -3.54 1.61 -6.62
CA SER A 72 -4.07 2.96 -6.71
C SER A 72 -4.38 3.64 -5.35
N PRO A 73 -4.81 2.92 -4.29
CA PRO A 73 -5.01 3.54 -2.97
C PRO A 73 -3.72 4.10 -2.34
N LEU A 74 -2.54 3.68 -2.81
CA LEU A 74 -1.25 4.14 -2.30
C LEU A 74 -0.78 5.47 -2.93
N ALA A 75 -1.44 5.92 -4.00
CA ALA A 75 -0.98 7.06 -4.81
C ALA A 75 -0.85 8.38 -4.04
N ASN A 76 -1.58 8.57 -2.94
CA ASN A 76 -1.55 9.81 -2.17
C ASN A 76 -0.96 9.66 -0.75
N LEU A 77 -0.32 8.52 -0.46
CA LEU A 77 0.31 8.27 0.84
C LEU A 77 1.73 8.84 0.83
N THR A 78 1.84 10.15 1.03
CA THR A 78 3.08 10.90 0.82
C THR A 78 4.14 10.69 1.90
N ASN A 79 3.80 9.99 2.98
CA ASN A 79 4.74 9.69 4.06
C ASN A 79 5.38 8.31 3.93
N LEU A 80 5.07 7.54 2.88
CA LEU A 80 5.64 6.22 2.66
C LEU A 80 7.15 6.29 2.45
N GLU A 81 7.90 5.55 3.26
CA GLU A 81 9.35 5.39 3.15
C GLU A 81 9.73 3.97 2.71
N ARG A 82 8.95 2.96 3.10
CA ARG A 82 9.22 1.55 2.81
C ARG A 82 7.96 0.81 2.37
N LEU A 83 8.00 0.26 1.16
CA LEU A 83 6.90 -0.46 0.55
C LEU A 83 7.37 -1.84 0.10
N SER A 84 6.99 -2.89 0.84
CA SER A 84 7.27 -4.27 0.49
C SER A 84 6.03 -4.96 -0.04
N LEU A 85 5.97 -5.12 -1.36
CA LEU A 85 4.89 -5.72 -2.14
C LEU A 85 5.34 -6.92 -2.98
N HIS A 86 6.44 -7.57 -2.60
CA HIS A 86 6.96 -8.75 -3.31
C HIS A 86 5.93 -9.90 -3.33
N HIS A 87 5.97 -10.75 -4.36
CA HIS A 87 5.06 -11.89 -4.51
C HIS A 87 3.58 -11.49 -4.47
N ASN A 88 3.19 -10.56 -5.34
CA ASN A 88 1.80 -10.15 -5.56
C ASN A 88 1.44 -10.30 -7.06
N GLN A 89 0.38 -9.64 -7.52
CA GLN A 89 -0.15 -9.70 -8.89
C GLN A 89 -0.13 -8.32 -9.56
N ILE A 90 0.81 -7.46 -9.15
CA ILE A 90 0.92 -6.09 -9.63
C ILE A 90 1.55 -6.09 -11.02
N SER A 91 0.85 -5.50 -11.99
CA SER A 91 1.39 -5.29 -13.33
C SER A 91 1.69 -3.82 -13.62
N ASP A 92 0.99 -2.92 -12.95
CA ASP A 92 1.09 -1.47 -13.13
C ASP A 92 1.53 -0.79 -11.83
N ILE A 93 2.57 0.04 -11.93
CA ILE A 93 3.11 0.82 -10.81
C ILE A 93 3.03 2.33 -11.03
N GLU A 94 2.28 2.79 -12.04
CA GLU A 94 1.99 4.22 -12.24
C GLU A 94 1.52 4.92 -10.95
N PRO A 95 0.68 4.30 -10.08
CA PRO A 95 0.31 4.94 -8.81
C PRO A 95 1.49 5.36 -7.93
N LEU A 96 2.61 4.63 -7.97
CA LEU A 96 3.82 4.98 -7.21
C LEU A 96 4.57 6.15 -7.84
N VAL A 97 4.58 6.25 -9.17
CA VAL A 97 5.12 7.42 -9.87
C VAL A 97 4.30 8.67 -9.53
N ASN A 98 2.98 8.54 -9.51
CA ASN A 98 2.05 9.63 -9.17
C ASN A 98 2.10 10.02 -7.69
N ASN A 99 2.67 9.18 -6.82
CA ASN A 99 2.88 9.52 -5.43
C ASN A 99 3.97 10.60 -5.28
N PRO A 100 3.64 11.81 -4.78
CA PRO A 100 4.59 12.91 -4.70
C PRO A 100 5.55 12.81 -3.51
N GLY A 101 5.33 11.86 -2.58
CA GLY A 101 6.14 11.66 -1.39
C GLY A 101 7.39 10.79 -1.61
N LEU A 102 7.28 9.71 -2.40
CA LEU A 102 8.38 8.77 -2.63
C LEU A 102 9.62 9.47 -3.21
N SER A 103 10.73 9.45 -2.51
CA SER A 103 11.90 10.28 -2.82
C SER A 103 13.20 9.61 -2.40
N GLN A 104 14.26 10.41 -2.29
CA GLN A 104 15.62 9.96 -2.05
C GLN A 104 15.72 9.11 -0.78
N GLY A 105 16.07 7.83 -0.95
CA GLY A 105 16.30 6.89 0.15
C GLY A 105 15.10 6.02 0.51
N ASP A 106 13.94 6.23 -0.13
CA ASP A 106 12.78 5.36 0.05
C ASP A 106 12.96 4.04 -0.71
N GLU A 107 12.34 2.97 -0.21
CA GLU A 107 12.54 1.60 -0.70
C GLU A 107 11.22 0.98 -1.17
N VAL A 108 11.20 0.45 -2.40
CA VAL A 108 10.06 -0.20 -3.02
C VAL A 108 10.47 -1.60 -3.50
N TYR A 109 9.94 -2.64 -2.86
CA TYR A 109 10.21 -4.04 -3.20
C TYR A 109 9.02 -4.66 -3.94
N LEU A 110 9.22 -4.97 -5.21
CA LEU A 110 8.23 -5.47 -6.17
C LEU A 110 8.62 -6.83 -6.78
N ARG A 111 9.74 -7.45 -6.39
CA ARG A 111 10.15 -8.77 -6.89
C ARG A 111 9.00 -9.78 -6.93
N ASN A 112 8.98 -10.61 -7.97
CA ASN A 112 7.96 -11.63 -8.19
C ASN A 112 6.53 -11.05 -8.33
N ASN A 113 6.42 -9.92 -9.04
CA ASN A 113 5.17 -9.39 -9.58
C ASN A 113 5.19 -9.46 -11.12
N PRO A 114 4.05 -9.64 -11.79
CA PRO A 114 3.96 -9.64 -13.25
C PRO A 114 4.01 -8.22 -13.83
N LEU A 115 5.06 -7.45 -13.51
CA LEU A 115 5.23 -6.07 -13.98
C LEU A 115 5.20 -5.99 -15.51
N SER A 116 4.43 -5.04 -16.02
CA SER A 116 4.37 -4.77 -17.46
C SER A 116 5.68 -4.16 -17.97
N ASP A 117 5.91 -4.24 -19.29
CA ASP A 117 7.04 -3.56 -19.94
C ASP A 117 7.04 -2.05 -19.68
N THR A 118 5.86 -1.42 -19.57
CA THR A 118 5.73 0.00 -19.21
C THR A 118 6.21 0.24 -17.78
N SER A 119 5.79 -0.60 -16.83
CA SER A 119 6.23 -0.50 -15.43
C SER A 119 7.76 -0.60 -15.34
N VAL A 120 8.34 -1.59 -16.01
CA VAL A 120 9.79 -1.86 -15.97
C VAL A 120 10.58 -0.77 -16.70
N ASN A 121 10.20 -0.40 -17.92
CA ASN A 121 11.04 0.43 -18.79
C ASN A 121 10.73 1.93 -18.68
N THR A 122 9.60 2.32 -18.07
CA THR A 122 9.19 3.73 -17.94
C THR A 122 9.07 4.14 -16.48
N TYR A 123 8.30 3.40 -15.68
CA TYR A 123 7.94 3.85 -14.33
C TYR A 123 9.03 3.60 -13.29
N VAL A 124 9.71 2.45 -13.33
CA VAL A 124 10.89 2.22 -12.46
C VAL A 124 11.95 3.32 -12.68
N PRO A 125 12.43 3.63 -13.90
CA PRO A 125 13.41 4.70 -14.08
C PRO A 125 12.96 6.06 -13.55
N GLN A 126 11.66 6.38 -13.57
CA GLN A 126 11.13 7.63 -13.01
C GLN A 126 11.21 7.65 -11.48
N LEU A 127 10.96 6.52 -10.81
CA LEU A 127 11.13 6.37 -9.37
C LEU A 127 12.61 6.45 -8.99
N GLU A 128 13.47 5.73 -9.70
CA GLU A 128 14.93 5.73 -9.46
C GLU A 128 15.54 7.13 -9.70
N ALA A 129 15.06 7.88 -10.70
CA ALA A 129 15.48 9.25 -10.95
C ALA A 129 15.15 10.21 -9.79
N ARG A 130 14.18 9.87 -8.93
CA ARG A 130 13.85 10.59 -7.69
C ARG A 130 14.67 10.12 -6.50
N GLY A 131 15.54 9.12 -6.68
CA GLY A 131 16.37 8.53 -5.63
C GLY A 131 15.68 7.41 -4.84
N VAL A 132 14.55 6.89 -5.31
CA VAL A 132 13.87 5.72 -4.74
C VAL A 132 14.65 4.47 -5.13
N HIS A 133 14.93 3.59 -4.18
CA HIS A 133 15.47 2.27 -4.47
C HIS A 133 14.34 1.31 -4.84
N VAL A 134 14.33 0.80 -6.07
CA VAL A 134 13.32 -0.14 -6.54
C VAL A 134 13.94 -1.52 -6.76
N ASP A 135 13.35 -2.55 -6.17
CA ASP A 135 13.78 -3.94 -6.30
C ASP A 135 12.68 -4.78 -6.96
N TYR A 136 12.84 -5.18 -8.22
CA TYR A 136 11.74 -5.70 -9.04
C TYR A 136 12.12 -6.91 -9.93
#